data_AF-A0A2I0T674-F1
#
_entry.id   AF-A0A2I0T674-F1
#
_cell.length_a   1.000
_cell.length_b   1.000
_cell.length_c   1.000
_cell.angle_alpha   90.00
_cell.angle_beta   90.00
_cell.angle_gamma   90.00
#
_symmetry.space_group_name_H-M   'P 1'
#
loop_
_entity.id
_entity.type
_entity.pdbx_description
1 polymer ?
#
loop_
_entity_poly.entity_id
_entity_poly.type
_entity_poly.pdbx_seq_one_letter_code
_entity_poly.pdbx_strand_id
1 'polypeptide(L)'
;MSFPTGTGETLFNNWESIFNGNGGQFNTHVPIYSFDGRNIMTDPFWPQKVIWHGSTANGIRLVSNYCEAWHTADMGAMGQASPLKTGKLLDQKVFSCSNKFIVLCIENSFVSDPQGK
;
A
#
# COMPACT_ATOMS: atom_id res chain seq x y z
N MET A 1 -14.99 -0.06 9.53
CA MET A 1 -14.16 1.13 9.29
C MET A 1 -13.78 1.08 7.83
N SER A 2 -14.59 1.69 6.95
CA SER A 2 -14.28 1.70 5.53
C SER A 2 -13.03 2.55 5.31
N PHE A 3 -12.13 2.14 4.42
CA PHE A 3 -11.02 2.99 4.00
C PHE A 3 -11.44 3.74 2.74
N PRO A 4 -11.99 4.97 2.88
CA PRO A 4 -12.27 5.80 1.73
C PRO A 4 -10.95 6.17 1.05
N THR A 5 -10.95 6.13 -0.27
CA THR A 5 -10.01 6.91 -1.06
C THR A 5 -10.26 8.40 -0.79
N GLY A 6 -9.34 9.30 -1.20
CA GLY A 6 -9.53 10.75 -1.03
C GLY A 6 -10.84 11.32 -1.63
N THR A 7 -11.59 10.51 -2.41
CA THR A 7 -12.88 10.84 -3.04
C THR A 7 -14.11 10.22 -2.37
N GLY A 8 -13.95 9.47 -1.27
CA GLY A 8 -15.07 8.82 -0.55
C GLY A 8 -15.46 7.44 -1.09
N GLU A 9 -14.67 6.86 -2.02
CA GLU A 9 -14.91 5.52 -2.55
C GLU A 9 -14.25 4.47 -1.64
N THR A 10 -14.97 3.39 -1.30
CA THR A 10 -14.47 2.37 -0.39
C THR A 10 -13.46 1.46 -1.09
N LEU A 11 -12.22 1.43 -0.60
CA LEU A 11 -11.20 0.47 -1.08
C LEU A 11 -11.30 -0.88 -0.36
N PHE A 12 -11.52 -0.84 0.96
CA PHE A 12 -11.77 -2.02 1.81
C PHE A 12 -12.84 -1.71 2.85
N ASN A 13 -13.62 -2.74 3.21
CA ASN A 13 -14.71 -2.62 4.17
C ASN A 13 -14.22 -2.41 5.61
N ASN A 14 -13.09 -3.02 5.96
CA ASN A 14 -12.44 -2.93 7.28
C ASN A 14 -10.96 -3.36 7.20
N TRP A 15 -10.23 -3.12 8.28
CA TRP A 15 -8.80 -3.41 8.39
C TRP A 15 -8.54 -4.92 8.30
N GLU A 16 -9.36 -5.73 8.95
CA GLU A 16 -9.24 -7.18 8.98
C GLU A 16 -9.38 -7.80 7.59
N SER A 17 -10.19 -7.20 6.71
CA SER A 17 -10.42 -7.68 5.34
C SER A 17 -9.18 -7.59 4.45
N ILE A 18 -8.22 -6.72 4.81
CA ILE A 18 -6.94 -6.58 4.10
C ILE A 18 -6.01 -7.76 4.43
N PHE A 19 -6.06 -8.27 5.67
CA PHE A 19 -5.08 -9.20 6.22
C PHE A 19 -5.64 -10.62 6.45
N ASN A 20 -6.71 -10.98 5.75
CA ASN A 20 -7.34 -12.31 5.85
C ASN A 20 -6.60 -13.41 5.06
N GLY A 21 -5.41 -13.11 4.52
CA GLY A 21 -4.60 -14.04 3.73
C GLY A 21 -4.88 -14.06 2.24
N ASN A 22 -5.88 -13.33 1.73
CA ASN A 22 -6.14 -13.22 0.28
C ASN A 22 -5.17 -12.29 -0.47
N GLY A 23 -4.28 -11.61 0.26
CA GLY A 23 -3.34 -10.63 -0.27
C GLY A 23 -3.91 -9.21 -0.37
N GLY A 24 -4.91 -8.86 0.44
CA GLY A 24 -5.54 -7.54 0.41
C GLY A 24 -6.19 -7.27 -0.95
N GLN A 25 -7.04 -8.19 -1.40
CA GLN A 25 -7.70 -8.07 -2.70
C GLN A 25 -8.65 -6.86 -2.73
N PHE A 26 -8.52 -6.02 -3.76
CA PHE A 26 -9.31 -4.80 -3.94
C PHE A 26 -9.82 -4.66 -5.37
N ASN A 27 -10.80 -3.77 -5.57
CA ASN A 27 -11.30 -3.44 -6.90
C ASN A 27 -10.35 -2.45 -7.59
N THR A 28 -9.67 -2.89 -8.65
CA THR A 28 -8.72 -2.08 -9.43
C THR A 28 -9.35 -0.90 -10.17
N HIS A 29 -10.68 -0.85 -10.28
CA HIS A 29 -11.40 0.30 -10.84
C HIS A 29 -11.52 1.45 -9.84
N VAL A 30 -11.32 1.20 -8.54
CA VAL A 30 -11.33 2.24 -7.52
C VAL A 30 -9.99 2.98 -7.56
N PRO A 31 -9.98 4.28 -7.85
CA PRO A 31 -8.74 5.06 -7.97
C PRO A 31 -8.07 5.23 -6.60
N ILE A 32 -6.76 5.06 -6.56
CA ILE A 32 -5.95 5.36 -5.37
C ILE A 32 -5.25 6.70 -5.63
N TYR A 33 -5.43 7.65 -4.73
CA TYR A 33 -4.90 9.00 -4.89
C TYR A 33 -3.68 9.24 -4.00
N SER A 34 -2.75 10.03 -4.52
CA SER A 34 -1.69 10.67 -3.74
C SER A 34 -2.21 11.95 -3.06
N PHE A 35 -1.45 12.50 -2.12
CA PHE A 35 -1.87 13.67 -1.33
C PHE A 35 -2.15 14.92 -2.17
N ASP A 36 -1.52 15.07 -3.34
CA ASP A 36 -1.75 16.18 -4.26
C ASP A 36 -2.90 15.91 -5.26
N GLY A 37 -3.66 14.83 -5.06
CA GLY A 37 -4.85 14.51 -5.84
C GLY A 37 -4.60 13.74 -7.14
N ARG A 38 -3.38 13.25 -7.40
CA ARG A 38 -3.10 12.45 -8.59
C ARG A 38 -3.45 10.97 -8.40
N ASN A 39 -4.15 10.38 -9.38
CA ASN A 39 -4.49 8.96 -9.38
C ASN A 39 -3.25 8.12 -9.73
N ILE A 40 -2.71 7.39 -8.75
CA ILE A 40 -1.47 6.63 -8.90
C ILE A 40 -1.58 5.52 -9.95
N MET A 41 -2.79 5.03 -10.23
CA MET A 41 -3.02 3.94 -11.18
C MET A 41 -2.83 4.37 -12.63
N THR A 42 -3.10 5.65 -12.94
CA THR A 42 -3.09 6.17 -14.31
C THR A 42 -2.00 7.22 -14.54
N ASP A 43 -1.58 7.94 -13.50
CA ASP A 43 -0.63 9.05 -13.63
C ASP A 43 0.77 8.56 -14.04
N PRO A 44 1.41 9.14 -15.08
CA PRO A 44 2.71 8.68 -15.58
C PRO A 44 3.88 8.93 -14.61
N PHE A 45 3.71 9.76 -13.57
CA PHE A 45 4.73 10.03 -12.57
C PHE A 45 5.21 8.76 -11.85
N TRP A 46 4.32 7.78 -11.68
CA TRP A 46 4.68 6.44 -11.20
C TRP A 46 4.75 5.46 -12.38
N PRO A 47 5.90 5.27 -13.04
CA PRO A 47 6.01 4.35 -14.17
C PRO A 47 5.74 2.88 -13.76
N GLN A 48 6.13 2.52 -12.53
CA GLN A 48 5.91 1.21 -11.95
C GLN A 48 4.76 1.29 -10.93
N LYS A 49 3.63 0.65 -11.26
CA LYS A 49 2.43 0.57 -10.42
C LYS A 49 2.57 -0.51 -9.34
N VAL A 50 3.61 -0.40 -8.54
CA VAL A 50 3.98 -1.36 -7.50
C VAL A 50 4.00 -0.62 -6.17
N ILE A 51 3.50 -1.25 -5.11
CA ILE A 51 3.54 -0.71 -3.75
C ILE A 51 4.51 -1.49 -2.88
N TRP A 52 5.30 -0.80 -2.07
CA TRP A 52 6.07 -1.43 -1.00
C TRP A 52 5.17 -1.78 0.20
N HIS A 53 5.37 -2.96 0.81
CA HIS A 53 4.67 -3.30 2.07
C HIS A 53 5.52 -4.08 3.10
N GLY A 54 6.54 -4.84 2.69
CA GLY A 54 7.49 -5.47 3.64
C GLY A 54 6.86 -6.53 4.57
N SER A 55 5.74 -7.12 4.17
CA SER A 55 4.90 -7.97 5.03
C SER A 55 4.37 -9.22 4.32
N THR A 56 3.92 -10.20 5.08
CA THR A 56 3.17 -11.36 4.56
C THR A 56 1.76 -10.95 4.12
N ALA A 57 1.03 -11.86 3.47
CA ALA A 57 -0.38 -11.67 3.12
C ALA A 57 -1.31 -11.44 4.34
N ASN A 58 -0.83 -11.76 5.55
CA ASN A 58 -1.54 -11.52 6.82
C ASN A 58 -1.03 -10.26 7.54
N GLY A 59 -0.21 -9.43 6.90
CA GLY A 59 0.29 -8.17 7.48
C GLY A 59 1.42 -8.37 8.50
N ILE A 60 1.97 -9.58 8.60
CA ILE A 60 3.08 -9.85 9.52
C ILE A 60 4.38 -9.36 8.88
N ARG A 61 5.17 -8.60 9.63
CA ARG A 61 6.47 -8.09 9.19
C ARG A 61 7.39 -9.21 8.71
N LEU A 62 7.95 -9.07 7.52
CA LEU A 62 8.87 -10.06 6.95
C LEU A 62 10.32 -9.59 7.01
N VAL A 63 11.01 -9.97 8.09
CA VAL A 63 12.37 -9.49 8.42
C VAL A 63 13.40 -9.74 7.32
N SER A 64 13.21 -10.80 6.52
CA SER A 64 14.10 -11.12 5.40
C SER A 64 13.87 -10.26 4.15
N ASN A 65 12.71 -9.62 3.99
CA ASN A 65 12.34 -8.89 2.77
C ASN A 65 11.59 -7.58 3.10
N TYR A 66 12.25 -6.70 3.83
CA TYR A 66 11.74 -5.36 4.16
C TYR A 66 12.83 -4.27 4.08
N CYS A 67 13.82 -4.48 3.19
CA CYS A 67 14.92 -3.53 2.96
C CYS A 67 15.65 -3.09 4.23
N GLU A 68 16.01 -4.07 5.08
CA GLU A 68 16.66 -3.84 6.39
C GLU A 68 15.89 -2.81 7.24
N ALA A 69 14.59 -3.03 7.39
CA ALA A 69 13.66 -2.08 8.01
C ALA A 69 13.63 -0.71 7.31
N TRP A 70 13.64 -0.73 5.97
CA TRP A 70 13.61 0.44 5.09
C TRP A 70 14.85 1.36 5.19
N HIS A 71 15.97 0.86 5.68
CA HIS A 71 17.22 1.63 5.86
C HIS A 71 18.21 1.50 4.70
N THR A 72 17.96 0.62 3.72
CA THR A 72 18.84 0.45 2.56
C THR A 72 18.10 0.57 1.23
N ALA A 73 18.82 1.07 0.22
CA ALA A 73 18.42 1.06 -1.19
C ALA A 73 19.37 0.18 -2.04
N ASP A 74 20.13 -0.71 -1.40
CA ASP A 74 21.12 -1.54 -2.08
C ASP A 74 20.48 -2.49 -3.08
N MET A 75 21.19 -2.75 -4.18
CA MET A 75 20.69 -3.63 -5.23
C MET A 75 20.52 -5.08 -4.74
N GLY A 76 21.40 -5.54 -3.85
CA GLY A 76 21.36 -6.89 -3.27
C GLY A 76 20.35 -7.07 -2.13
N ALA A 77 19.87 -5.98 -1.56
CA ALA A 77 18.81 -6.02 -0.54
C ALA A 77 17.44 -6.21 -1.22
N MET A 78 16.56 -6.92 -0.53
CA MET A 78 15.26 -7.31 -1.06
C MET A 78 14.11 -6.81 -0.18
N GLY A 79 12.98 -6.50 -0.81
CA GLY A 79 11.75 -6.05 -0.17
C GLY A 79 10.53 -6.77 -0.73
N GLN A 80 9.48 -6.91 0.08
CA GLN A 80 8.14 -7.33 -0.37
C GLN A 80 7.35 -6.15 -0.91
N ALA A 81 6.88 -6.30 -2.14
CA ALA A 81 6.09 -5.32 -2.86
C ALA A 81 4.96 -5.99 -3.65
N SER A 82 3.88 -5.25 -3.93
CA SER A 82 2.73 -5.75 -4.67
C SER A 82 2.47 -4.95 -5.93
N PRO A 83 2.45 -5.56 -7.13
CA PRO A 83 2.01 -4.89 -8.35
C PRO A 83 0.49 -4.65 -8.31
N LEU A 84 0.05 -3.39 -8.28
CA LEU A 84 -1.37 -3.02 -8.15
C LEU A 84 -2.26 -3.56 -9.29
N LYS A 85 -1.67 -3.87 -10.44
CA LYS A 85 -2.38 -4.49 -11.58
C LYS A 85 -2.93 -5.89 -11.27
N THR A 86 -2.44 -6.57 -10.24
CA THR A 86 -2.96 -7.87 -9.80
C THR A 86 -4.24 -7.75 -8.97
N GLY A 87 -4.64 -6.54 -8.60
CA GLY A 87 -5.78 -6.30 -7.71
C GLY A 87 -5.52 -6.72 -6.26
N LYS A 88 -4.24 -6.79 -5.86
CA LYS A 88 -3.81 -7.13 -4.50
C LYS A 88 -2.90 -6.04 -3.93
N LEU A 89 -3.05 -5.72 -2.66
CA LEU A 89 -2.12 -4.84 -1.95
C LEU A 89 -0.94 -5.59 -1.32
N LEU A 90 -1.12 -6.87 -1.01
CA LEU A 90 -0.13 -7.70 -0.32
C LEU A 90 0.24 -8.93 -1.16
N ASP A 91 0.31 -8.77 -2.50
CA ASP A 91 0.89 -9.82 -3.34
C ASP A 91 2.34 -10.06 -2.94
N GLN A 92 2.75 -11.32 -2.89
CA GLN A 92 4.04 -11.71 -2.30
C GLN A 92 5.15 -11.71 -3.36
N LYS A 93 5.48 -10.52 -3.88
CA LYS A 93 6.55 -10.36 -4.87
C LYS A 93 7.77 -9.68 -4.24
N VAL A 94 8.94 -10.24 -4.53
CA VAL A 94 10.20 -9.72 -4.03
C VAL A 94 10.85 -8.85 -5.10
N PHE A 95 11.27 -7.65 -4.69
CA PHE A 95 11.98 -6.71 -5.56
C PHE A 95 13.23 -6.18 -4.87
N SER A 96 14.20 -5.74 -5.67
CA SER A 96 15.39 -5.06 -5.15
C SER A 96 15.02 -3.73 -4.51
N CYS A 97 15.62 -3.41 -3.36
CA CYS A 97 15.39 -2.17 -2.62
C CYS A 97 15.86 -0.90 -3.38
N SER A 98 16.65 -1.07 -4.43
CA SER A 98 17.02 0.01 -5.35
C SER A 98 15.85 0.52 -6.21
N ASN A 99 14.73 -0.19 -6.24
CA ASN A 99 13.54 0.24 -7.00
C ASN A 99 12.78 1.37 -6.32
N LYS A 100 12.24 2.29 -7.13
CA LYS A 100 11.40 3.40 -6.67
C LYS A 100 9.93 3.06 -6.90
N PHE A 101 9.25 2.64 -5.84
CA PHE A 101 7.84 2.24 -5.86
C PHE A 101 6.97 3.16 -5.00
N ILE A 102 5.67 2.95 -5.09
CA ILE A 102 4.67 3.68 -4.32
C ILE A 102 4.72 3.24 -2.85
N VAL A 103 4.55 4.19 -1.94
CA VAL A 103 4.32 3.93 -0.51
C VAL A 103 2.93 4.46 -0.17
N LEU A 104 2.12 3.63 0.48
CA LEU A 104 0.80 4.03 0.94
C LEU A 104 0.88 4.57 2.37
N CYS A 105 0.08 5.59 2.65
CA CYS A 105 -0.15 6.10 3.99
C CYS A 105 -1.57 5.72 4.41
N ILE A 106 -1.74 5.39 5.68
CA ILE A 106 -3.02 5.01 6.27
C ILE A 106 -3.29 5.81 7.53
N GLU A 107 -4.53 6.23 7.70
CA GLU A 107 -5.02 6.82 8.94
C GLU A 107 -5.09 5.75 10.04
N ASN A 108 -4.29 5.91 11.10
CA ASN A 108 -4.18 4.93 12.18
C ASN A 108 -5.31 5.04 13.22
N SER A 109 -5.98 6.18 13.28
CA SER A 109 -7.09 6.42 14.21
C SER A 109 -7.91 7.59 13.72
N PHE A 110 -9.22 7.46 13.84
CA PHE A 110 -10.11 8.60 13.70
C PHE A 110 -10.17 9.37 15.02
N VAL A 111 -9.65 10.59 15.04
CA VAL A 111 -9.90 11.52 16.15
C VAL A 111 -10.99 12.47 15.70
N SER A 112 -12.17 12.38 16.33
CA SER A 112 -13.19 13.41 16.13
C SER A 112 -12.66 14.72 16.71
N ASP A 113 -12.54 15.75 15.88
CA ASP A 113 -12.19 17.09 16.34
C ASP A 113 -13.11 17.48 17.52
N PRO A 114 -12.57 17.77 18.72
CA PRO A 114 -13.38 18.29 19.80
C PRO A 114 -13.71 19.75 19.44
N GLN A 115 -14.87 19.93 18.80
CA GLN A 115 -15.60 21.19 18.66
C GLN A 115 -14.72 22.42 18.42
N GLY A 116 -14.60 22.81 17.15
CA GLY A 116 -14.23 24.18 16.80
C GLY A 116 -15.06 25.16 17.64
N LYS A 117 -14.35 25.99 18.41
CA LYS A 117 -14.89 27.21 18.99
C LYS A 117 -14.68 28.35 18.00
#